data_AF-A0A7V3A9L5-F1
#
_entry.id   AF-A0A7V3A9L5-F1
#
_cell.length_a   1.000
_cell.length_b   1.000
_cell.length_c   1.000
_cell.angle_alpha   90.00
_cell.angle_beta   90.00
_cell.angle_gamma   90.00
#
_symmetry.space_group_name_H-M   'P 1'
#
loop_
_entity.id
_entity.type
_entity.pdbx_description
1 polymer ?
#
loop_
_entity_poly.entity_id
_entity_poly.type
_entity_poly.pdbx_seq_one_letter_code
_entity_poly.pdbx_strand_id
1 'polypeptide(L)'
;MSLEKILEKIELDARQEAERILAEAREKAEQIKKEAGEKAREQAEAVLRQAEVEARLEASRIITQAQLQKRMELLKTRRALINRVLAAALQKDELKKARLKKEIISRDGVRQENLPSDRLLEELTQAVENDVLEWLRI
;
A
#
# COMPACT_ATOMS: atom_id res chain seq x y z
N MET A 1 -8.43 -86.35 22.55
CA MET A 1 -9.10 -85.35 21.67
C MET A 1 -8.63 -85.60 20.25
N SER A 2 -9.53 -85.58 19.25
CA SER A 2 -9.18 -85.80 17.84
C SER A 2 -8.31 -84.66 17.31
N LEU A 3 -7.36 -84.99 16.45
CA LEU A 3 -6.44 -84.08 15.76
C LEU A 3 -7.19 -83.00 14.95
N GLU A 4 -8.39 -83.33 14.48
CA GLU A 4 -9.30 -82.45 13.76
C GLU A 4 -9.74 -81.24 14.60
N LYS A 5 -10.04 -81.45 15.90
CA LYS A 5 -10.44 -80.35 16.79
C LYS A 5 -9.32 -79.35 17.05
N ILE A 6 -8.07 -79.80 16.97
CA ILE A 6 -6.89 -78.93 17.12
C ILE A 6 -6.74 -78.07 15.86
N LEU A 7 -6.89 -78.68 14.68
CA LEU A 7 -6.83 -77.96 13.39
C LEU A 7 -7.96 -76.93 13.25
N GLU A 8 -9.20 -77.28 13.61
CA GLU A 8 -10.33 -76.34 13.61
C GLU A 8 -10.08 -75.14 14.52
N LYS A 9 -9.49 -75.37 15.69
CA LYS A 9 -9.18 -74.29 16.64
C LYS A 9 -8.06 -73.38 16.12
N ILE A 10 -7.03 -73.95 15.49
CA ILE A 10 -5.97 -73.17 14.84
C ILE A 10 -6.52 -72.31 13.70
N GLU A 11 -7.42 -72.86 12.87
CA GLU A 11 -8.06 -72.06 11.81
C GLU A 11 -8.93 -70.95 12.37
N LEU A 12 -9.71 -71.22 13.43
CA LEU A 12 -10.55 -70.21 14.06
C LEU A 12 -9.71 -69.08 14.65
N ASP A 13 -8.66 -69.42 15.40
CA ASP A 13 -7.76 -68.46 16.02
C ASP A 13 -7.02 -67.62 14.95
N ALA A 14 -6.57 -68.25 13.86
CA ALA A 14 -5.93 -67.56 12.74
C ALA A 14 -6.88 -66.59 12.01
N ARG A 15 -8.15 -66.97 11.81
CA ARG A 15 -9.16 -66.09 11.21
C ARG A 15 -9.48 -64.91 12.12
N GLN A 16 -9.65 -65.13 13.41
CA GLN A 16 -9.91 -64.06 14.39
C GLN A 16 -8.73 -63.08 14.45
N GLU A 17 -7.50 -63.57 14.46
CA GLU A 17 -6.32 -62.71 14.46
C GLU A 17 -6.20 -61.90 13.15
N ALA A 18 -6.47 -62.53 12.00
CA ALA A 18 -6.48 -61.84 10.71
C ALA A 18 -7.56 -60.75 10.65
N GLU A 19 -8.77 -61.01 11.16
CA GLU A 19 -9.84 -60.03 11.26
C GLU A 19 -9.46 -58.86 12.18
N ARG A 20 -8.82 -59.15 13.33
CA ARG A 20 -8.33 -58.13 14.25
C ARG A 20 -7.30 -57.22 13.59
N ILE A 21 -6.31 -57.79 12.91
CA ILE A 21 -5.28 -57.03 12.19
C ILE A 21 -5.92 -56.14 11.10
N LEU A 22 -6.89 -56.68 10.34
CA LEU A 22 -7.60 -55.91 9.32
C LEU A 22 -8.43 -54.78 9.91
N ALA A 23 -9.08 -55.00 11.04
CA ALA A 23 -9.85 -53.96 11.75
C ALA A 23 -8.93 -52.83 12.22
N GLU A 24 -7.81 -53.16 12.88
CA GLU A 24 -6.83 -52.17 13.34
C GLU A 24 -6.20 -51.40 12.18
N ALA A 25 -5.88 -52.07 11.07
CA ALA A 25 -5.34 -51.42 9.89
C ALA A 25 -6.33 -50.43 9.27
N ARG A 26 -7.62 -50.78 9.22
CA ARG A 26 -8.69 -49.89 8.74
C ARG A 26 -8.86 -48.68 9.66
N GLU A 27 -8.87 -48.89 10.96
CA GLU A 27 -8.99 -47.81 11.94
C GLU A 27 -7.82 -46.83 11.82
N LYS A 28 -6.58 -47.34 11.75
CA LYS A 28 -5.39 -46.52 11.54
C LYS A 28 -5.45 -45.74 10.22
N ALA A 29 -5.91 -46.38 9.14
CA ALA A 29 -6.05 -45.72 7.85
C ALA A 29 -7.06 -44.56 7.89
N GLU A 30 -8.20 -44.73 8.58
CA GLU A 30 -9.18 -43.67 8.73
C GLU A 30 -8.69 -42.54 9.64
N GLN A 31 -7.96 -42.85 10.72
CA GLN A 31 -7.31 -41.83 11.55
C GLN A 31 -6.32 -41.00 10.73
N ILE A 32 -5.45 -41.64 9.94
CA ILE A 32 -4.49 -40.95 9.07
C ILE A 32 -5.21 -40.03 8.07
N LYS A 33 -6.28 -40.50 7.42
CA LYS A 33 -7.06 -39.66 6.50
C LYS A 33 -7.67 -38.46 7.20
N LYS A 34 -8.23 -38.66 8.39
CA LYS A 34 -8.87 -37.59 9.16
C LYS A 34 -7.85 -36.53 9.56
N GLU A 35 -6.72 -36.95 10.13
CA GLU A 35 -5.64 -36.02 10.52
C GLU A 35 -5.05 -35.27 9.31
N ALA A 36 -4.84 -35.96 8.19
CA ALA A 36 -4.37 -35.32 6.96
C ALA A 36 -5.40 -34.30 6.44
N GLY A 37 -6.70 -34.62 6.51
CA GLY A 37 -7.77 -33.73 6.12
C GLY A 37 -7.88 -32.49 7.02
N GLU A 38 -7.74 -32.67 8.34
CA GLU A 38 -7.73 -31.57 9.31
C GLU A 38 -6.51 -30.65 9.07
N LYS A 39 -5.30 -31.21 8.95
CA LYS A 39 -4.10 -30.43 8.64
C LYS A 39 -4.20 -29.67 7.32
N ALA A 40 -4.74 -30.30 6.28
CA ALA A 40 -4.93 -29.64 4.99
C ALA A 40 -5.91 -28.47 5.08
N ARG A 41 -6.99 -28.60 5.87
CA ARG A 41 -7.94 -27.51 6.12
C ARG A 41 -7.30 -26.36 6.88
N GLU A 42 -6.57 -26.66 7.96
CA GLU A 42 -5.86 -25.64 8.74
C GLU A 42 -4.86 -24.86 7.89
N GLN A 43 -4.11 -25.55 7.03
CA GLN A 43 -3.18 -24.93 6.09
C GLN A 43 -3.90 -24.05 5.07
N ALA A 44 -5.00 -24.54 4.49
CA ALA A 44 -5.80 -23.76 3.54
C ALA A 44 -6.37 -22.49 4.19
N GLU A 45 -6.89 -22.59 5.41
CA GLU A 45 -7.40 -21.45 6.17
C GLU A 45 -6.29 -20.45 6.54
N ALA A 46 -5.08 -20.93 6.86
CA ALA A 46 -3.94 -20.06 7.10
C ALA A 46 -3.56 -19.27 5.85
N VAL A 47 -3.48 -19.94 4.69
CA VAL A 47 -3.19 -19.30 3.41
C VAL A 47 -4.26 -18.27 3.04
N LEU A 48 -5.54 -18.60 3.21
CA LEU A 48 -6.64 -17.67 2.92
C LEU A 48 -6.60 -16.43 3.82
N ARG A 49 -6.38 -16.61 5.13
CA ARG A 49 -6.26 -15.49 6.07
C ARG A 49 -5.08 -14.59 5.72
N GLN A 50 -3.94 -15.18 5.39
CA GLN A 50 -2.76 -14.40 4.99
C GLN A 50 -3.01 -13.63 3.70
N ALA A 51 -3.57 -14.27 2.68
CA ALA A 51 -3.92 -13.64 1.42
C ALA A 51 -4.92 -12.48 1.61
N GLU A 52 -5.89 -12.63 2.53
CA GLU A 52 -6.85 -11.57 2.83
C GLU A 52 -6.16 -10.35 3.48
N VAL A 53 -5.25 -10.58 4.42
CA VAL A 53 -4.47 -9.50 5.05
C VAL A 53 -3.62 -8.77 4.02
N GLU A 54 -2.92 -9.51 3.16
CA GLU A 54 -2.10 -8.95 2.09
C GLU A 54 -2.94 -8.15 1.09
N ALA A 55 -4.10 -8.67 0.68
CA ALA A 55 -5.02 -7.97 -0.21
C ALA A 55 -5.54 -6.66 0.39
N ARG A 56 -5.87 -6.64 1.69
CA ARG A 56 -6.30 -5.43 2.40
C ARG A 56 -5.19 -4.38 2.46
N LEU A 57 -3.95 -4.80 2.75
CA LEU A 57 -2.79 -3.91 2.77
C LEU A 57 -2.52 -3.31 1.39
N GLU A 58 -2.57 -4.12 0.33
CA GLU A 58 -2.33 -3.66 -1.02
C GLU A 58 -3.45 -2.72 -1.51
N ALA A 59 -4.72 -3.03 -1.19
CA ALA A 59 -5.83 -2.12 -1.48
C ALA A 59 -5.64 -0.76 -0.80
N SER A 60 -5.23 -0.75 0.47
CA SER A 60 -4.93 0.50 1.18
C SER A 60 -3.77 1.25 0.52
N ARG A 61 -2.71 0.56 0.11
CA ARG A 61 -1.56 1.16 -0.56
C ARG A 61 -1.98 1.83 -1.87
N ILE A 62 -2.78 1.16 -2.68
CA ILE A 62 -3.30 1.70 -3.95
C ILE A 62 -4.09 2.99 -3.70
N ILE A 63 -4.99 3.00 -2.72
CA ILE A 63 -5.79 4.18 -2.39
C ILE A 63 -4.90 5.34 -1.94
N THR A 64 -3.96 5.09 -1.02
CA THR A 64 -3.04 6.11 -0.53
C THR A 64 -2.18 6.67 -1.67
N GLN A 65 -1.68 5.82 -2.56
CA GLN A 65 -0.89 6.25 -3.71
C GLN A 65 -1.72 7.10 -4.68
N ALA A 66 -2.96 6.71 -4.97
CA ALA A 66 -3.86 7.48 -5.82
C ALA A 66 -4.19 8.87 -5.20
N GLN A 67 -4.42 8.93 -3.89
CA GLN A 67 -4.63 10.20 -3.18
C GLN A 67 -3.40 11.11 -3.23
N LEU A 68 -2.21 10.55 -3.03
CA LEU A 68 -0.96 11.28 -3.13
C LEU A 68 -0.75 11.83 -4.54
N GLN A 69 -0.95 10.99 -5.57
CA GLN A 69 -0.80 11.39 -6.96
C GLN A 69 -1.80 12.49 -7.34
N LYS A 70 -3.06 12.38 -6.91
CA LYS A 70 -4.07 13.44 -7.06
C LYS A 70 -3.60 14.75 -6.43
N ARG A 71 -3.07 14.71 -5.20
CA ARG A 71 -2.59 15.91 -4.50
C ARG A 71 -1.42 16.54 -5.23
N MET A 72 -0.47 15.74 -5.71
CA MET A 72 0.67 16.21 -6.48
C MET A 72 0.25 16.89 -7.78
N GLU A 73 -0.64 16.27 -8.56
CA GLU A 73 -1.12 16.85 -9.81
C GLU A 73 -1.90 18.15 -9.58
N LEU A 74 -2.69 18.24 -8.50
CA LEU A 74 -3.38 19.47 -8.13
C LEU A 74 -2.39 20.59 -7.81
N LEU A 75 -1.38 20.32 -6.96
CA LEU A 75 -0.36 21.30 -6.61
C LEU A 75 0.43 21.75 -7.85
N LYS A 76 0.82 20.81 -8.71
CA LYS A 76 1.53 21.09 -9.96
C LYS A 76 0.69 21.97 -10.89
N THR A 77 -0.58 21.64 -11.07
CA THR A 77 -1.51 22.41 -11.91
C THR A 77 -1.72 23.81 -11.36
N ARG A 78 -1.91 23.94 -10.05
CA ARG A 78 -2.04 25.24 -9.37
C ARG A 78 -0.81 26.11 -9.60
N ARG A 79 0.39 25.58 -9.35
CA ARG A 79 1.64 26.33 -9.55
C ARG A 79 1.83 26.73 -11.00
N ALA A 80 1.49 25.86 -11.95
CA ALA A 80 1.53 26.18 -13.37
C ALA A 80 0.57 27.32 -13.74
N LEU A 81 -0.64 27.36 -13.17
CA LEU A 81 -1.60 28.45 -13.39
C LEU A 81 -1.10 29.77 -12.80
N ILE A 82 -0.57 29.76 -11.57
CA ILE A 82 0.01 30.96 -10.93
C ILE A 82 1.13 31.52 -11.81
N ASN A 83 2.09 30.67 -12.21
CA ASN A 83 3.20 31.07 -13.07
C ASN A 83 2.71 31.64 -14.41
N ARG A 84 1.69 31.02 -15.02
CA ARG A 84 1.11 31.51 -16.28
C ARG A 84 0.48 32.89 -16.14
N VAL A 85 -0.28 33.12 -15.06
CA VAL A 85 -0.92 34.41 -14.79
C VAL A 85 0.12 35.49 -14.50
N LEU A 86 1.13 35.18 -13.68
CA LEU A 86 2.21 36.12 -13.36
C LEU A 86 3.05 36.48 -14.59
N ALA A 87 3.41 35.48 -15.41
CA ALA A 87 4.12 35.72 -16.66
C ALA A 87 3.31 36.62 -17.62
N ALA A 88 2.00 36.36 -17.76
CA ALA A 88 1.13 37.20 -18.57
C ALA A 88 0.98 38.62 -18.01
N ALA A 89 0.94 38.77 -16.68
CA ALA A 89 0.90 40.08 -16.03
C ALA A 89 2.18 40.90 -16.30
N LEU A 90 3.36 40.28 -16.17
CA LEU A 90 4.63 40.95 -16.45
C LEU A 90 4.83 41.33 -17.93
N GLN A 91 4.07 40.72 -18.84
CA GLN A 91 4.06 41.14 -20.25
C GLN A 91 3.25 42.41 -20.50
N LYS A 92 2.41 42.87 -19.55
CA LYS A 92 1.67 44.14 -19.67
C LYS A 92 2.62 45.33 -19.57
N ASP A 93 2.49 46.26 -20.51
CA ASP A 93 3.42 47.39 -20.63
C ASP A 93 3.41 48.35 -19.43
N GLU A 94 2.31 48.40 -18.69
CA GLU A 94 2.17 49.15 -17.43
C GLU A 94 3.13 48.63 -16.34
N LEU A 95 3.29 47.30 -16.26
CA LEU A 95 4.14 46.63 -15.29
C LEU A 95 5.59 46.54 -15.76
N LYS A 96 5.86 46.52 -17.07
CA LYS A 96 7.23 46.65 -17.62
C LYS A 96 7.86 48.01 -17.30
N LYS A 97 7.04 49.07 -17.20
CA LYS A 97 7.50 50.42 -16.84
C LYS A 97 7.78 50.56 -15.33
N ALA A 98 7.13 49.75 -14.51
CA ALA A 98 7.45 49.63 -13.09
C ALA A 98 8.80 48.90 -12.94
N ARG A 99 9.91 49.64 -13.00
CA ARG A 99 11.24 49.11 -12.65
C ARG A 99 11.24 48.81 -11.15
N LEU A 100 10.88 47.57 -10.79
CA LEU A 100 10.87 47.11 -9.42
C LEU A 100 12.31 47.02 -8.93
N LYS A 101 12.66 47.91 -8.00
CA LYS A 101 13.95 47.93 -7.31
C LYS A 101 13.78 47.31 -5.94
N LYS A 102 14.75 46.49 -5.53
CA LYS A 102 14.80 45.95 -4.17
C LYS A 102 15.76 46.80 -3.35
N GLU A 103 15.28 47.29 -2.22
CA GLU A 103 16.11 47.93 -1.21
C GLU A 103 16.63 46.87 -0.23
N ILE A 104 17.95 46.74 -0.16
CA ILE A 104 18.64 45.89 0.80
C ILE A 104 19.13 46.79 1.93
N ILE A 105 18.54 46.64 3.12
CA ILE A 105 18.97 47.37 4.32
C ILE A 105 20.07 46.54 4.99
N SER A 106 21.28 47.09 5.05
CA SER A 106 22.43 46.47 5.70
C SER A 106 23.02 47.40 6.76
N ARG A 107 23.93 46.89 7.61
CA ARG A 107 24.64 47.71 8.61
C ARG A 107 25.45 48.86 7.99
N ASP A 108 25.83 48.74 6.72
CA ASP A 108 26.60 49.74 5.97
C ASP A 108 25.71 50.69 5.14
N GLY A 109 24.38 50.64 5.30
CA GLY A 109 23.41 51.50 4.62
C GLY A 109 22.44 50.77 3.68
N VAL A 110 21.61 51.57 2.99
CA VAL A 110 20.60 51.10 2.04
C VAL A 110 21.20 50.99 0.63
N ARG A 111 21.17 49.80 0.03
CA ARG A 111 21.57 49.57 -1.37
C ARG A 111 20.36 49.23 -2.21
N GLN A 112 20.21 49.90 -3.36
CA GLN A 112 19.18 49.58 -4.35
C GLN A 112 19.77 48.67 -5.43
N GLU A 113 19.20 47.49 -5.61
CA GLU A 113 19.51 46.59 -6.72
C GLU A 113 18.29 46.44 -7.65
N ASN A 114 18.55 46.36 -8.95
CA ASN A 114 17.51 45.97 -9.92
C ASN A 114 17.23 44.49 -9.73
N LEU A 115 15.97 44.13 -9.46
CA LEU A 115 15.61 42.73 -9.29
C LEU A 115 15.48 42.07 -10.67
N PRO A 116 16.23 40.98 -10.95
CA PRO A 116 16.04 40.24 -12.20
C PRO A 116 14.64 39.61 -12.22
N SER A 117 14.02 39.60 -13.39
CA SER A 117 12.62 39.18 -13.58
C SER A 117 12.34 37.75 -13.09
N ASP A 118 13.33 36.86 -13.19
CA ASP A 118 13.20 35.46 -12.74
C ASP A 118 13.09 35.37 -11.21
N ARG A 119 13.92 36.14 -10.49
CA ARG A 119 13.89 36.20 -9.03
C ARG A 119 12.62 36.88 -8.51
N LEU A 120 12.14 37.89 -9.23
CA LEU A 120 10.85 38.52 -8.95
C LEU A 120 9.70 37.52 -9.09
N LEU A 121 9.70 36.72 -10.17
CA LEU A 121 8.68 35.70 -10.40
C LEU A 121 8.70 34.65 -9.29
N GLU A 122 9.86 34.19 -8.84
CA GLU A 122 9.96 33.25 -7.73
C GLU A 122 9.38 33.81 -6.42
N GLU A 123 9.77 35.03 -6.03
CA GLU A 123 9.27 35.68 -4.81
C GLU A 123 7.74 35.92 -4.89
N LEU A 124 7.24 36.38 -6.03
CA LEU A 124 5.80 36.61 -6.25
C LEU A 124 5.00 35.32 -6.32
N THR A 125 5.51 34.27 -6.97
CA THR A 125 4.84 32.97 -7.05
C THR A 125 4.61 32.43 -5.64
N GLN A 126 5.60 32.52 -4.76
CA GLN A 126 5.46 32.03 -3.38
C GLN A 126 4.46 32.87 -2.57
N ALA A 127 4.49 34.20 -2.71
CA ALA A 127 3.53 35.08 -2.03
C ALA A 127 2.08 34.83 -2.50
N VAL A 128 1.85 34.80 -3.82
CA VAL A 128 0.53 34.52 -4.40
C VAL A 128 0.05 33.11 -4.06
N GLU A 129 0.95 32.13 -4.00
CA GLU A 129 0.60 30.78 -3.58
C GLU A 129 0.06 30.76 -2.14
N ASN A 130 0.69 31.49 -1.22
CA ASN A 130 0.22 31.63 0.16
C ASN A 130 -1.13 32.37 0.23
N ASP A 131 -1.30 33.48 -0.50
CA ASP A 131 -2.56 34.23 -0.53
C ASP A 131 -3.73 33.36 -1.01
N VAL A 132 -3.50 32.56 -2.06
CA VAL A 132 -4.52 31.64 -2.57
C VAL A 132 -4.81 30.51 -1.57
N LEU A 133 -3.83 30.07 -0.75
CA LEU A 133 -4.09 29.09 0.33
C LEU A 133 -5.00 29.71 1.39
N GLU A 134 -4.68 30.94 1.84
CA GLU A 134 -5.48 31.68 2.81
C GLU A 134 -6.92 31.90 2.32
N TRP A 135 -7.10 32.33 1.06
CA TRP A 135 -8.43 32.56 0.48
C TRP A 135 -9.27 31.29 0.39
N LEU A 136 -8.62 30.18 0.03
CA LEU A 136 -9.31 28.89 -0.10
C LEU A 136 -9.52 28.18 1.25
N ARG A 137 -8.93 28.70 2.35
CA ARG A 137 -8.96 28.11 3.70
C ARG A 137 -8.45 26.66 3.74
N ILE A 138 -7.39 26.38 2.99
CA ILE A 138 -6.72 25.07 2.89
C ILE A 138 -5.23 25.27 3.09
#